data_AF-A0A923Q7F5-F1
#
_entry.id   AF-A0A923Q7F5-F1
#
_cell.length_a   1.000
_cell.length_b   1.000
_cell.length_c   1.000
_cell.angle_alpha   90.00
_cell.angle_beta   90.00
_cell.angle_gamma   90.00
#
_symmetry.space_group_name_H-M   'P 1'
#
loop_
_entity.id
_entity.type
_entity.pdbx_description
1 polymer ?
#
loop_
_entity_poly.entity_id
_entity_poly.type
_entity_poly.pdbx_seq_one_letter_code
_entity_poly.pdbx_strand_id
1 'polypeptide(L)'
;MTTTPYGAWTSPLSAADVAAGTVTLSWPRLVGDEVWWVEGRPVEDGRNVVVRRGADGSVHDVLPAPWNARTRVHEYGGRPWVAASGALVFSEVTDQRLGRLGPRGEPARPPRRPAVFVDAGARVPRSRQHVVHGAVGGPAYDDVAAVLDRTPFDPPHLVAD
;
A
#
# COMPACT_ATOMS: atom_id res chain seq x y z
N MET A 1 -1.42 25.63 47.42
CA MET A 1 -1.29 25.37 45.98
C MET A 1 0.18 25.41 45.63
N THR A 2 0.74 24.31 45.14
CA THR A 2 2.14 24.27 44.74
C THR A 2 2.22 24.61 43.26
N THR A 3 2.85 25.74 42.93
CA THR A 3 3.11 26.14 41.55
C THR A 3 4.45 25.57 41.11
N THR A 4 4.48 24.96 39.92
CA THR A 4 5.70 24.39 39.32
C THR A 4 6.11 25.25 38.11
N PRO A 5 7.39 25.56 37.93
CA PRO A 5 7.86 26.30 36.75
C PRO A 5 7.48 25.62 35.43
N TYR A 6 7.30 26.40 34.37
CA TYR A 6 7.11 25.86 33.03
C TYR A 6 8.29 24.96 32.63
N GLY A 7 7.99 23.79 32.07
CA GLY A 7 8.98 22.78 31.69
C GLY A 7 9.44 21.85 32.83
N ALA A 8 9.04 22.10 34.08
CA ALA A 8 9.39 21.26 35.23
C ALA A 8 8.24 20.36 35.71
N TRP A 9 7.15 20.27 34.95
CA TRP A 9 6.05 19.35 35.24
C TRP A 9 6.50 17.91 35.02
N THR A 10 6.24 17.05 35.99
CA THR A 10 6.49 15.61 35.85
C THR A 10 5.58 15.07 34.73
N SER A 11 6.19 14.65 33.63
CA SER A 11 5.50 14.03 32.50
C SER A 11 5.34 12.53 32.76
N PRO A 12 4.14 11.95 32.55
CA PRO A 12 3.97 10.49 32.52
C PRO A 12 4.53 9.88 31.22
N LEU A 13 4.87 10.70 30.21
CA LEU A 13 5.47 10.28 28.95
C LEU A 13 6.98 10.48 29.00
N SER A 14 7.72 9.41 28.77
CA SER A 14 9.17 9.41 28.62
C SER A 14 9.59 9.65 27.16
N ALA A 15 10.86 9.99 26.94
CA ALA A 15 11.42 10.04 25.59
C ALA A 15 11.38 8.66 24.89
N ALA A 16 11.46 7.57 25.66
CA ALA A 16 11.35 6.22 25.12
C ALA A 16 9.94 5.92 24.59
N ASP A 17 8.89 6.41 25.27
CA ASP A 17 7.50 6.25 24.81
C ASP A 17 7.27 6.93 23.46
N VAL A 18 7.88 8.11 23.26
CA VAL A 18 7.83 8.83 21.98
C VAL A 18 8.64 8.10 20.91
N ALA A 19 9.83 7.60 21.27
CA ALA A 19 10.74 6.94 20.34
C ALA A 19 10.29 5.53 19.93
N ALA A 20 9.49 4.84 20.74
CA ALA A 20 8.97 3.50 20.46
C ALA A 20 8.17 3.45 19.14
N GLY A 21 7.64 4.59 18.71
CA GLY A 21 6.83 4.72 17.52
C GLY A 21 5.45 4.10 17.70
N THR A 22 4.49 4.57 16.91
CA THR A 22 3.13 4.05 16.92
C THR A 22 2.83 3.33 15.62
N VAL A 23 1.95 2.33 15.67
CA VAL A 23 1.38 1.76 14.44
C VAL A 23 0.66 2.87 13.68
N THR A 24 0.96 2.99 12.39
CA THR A 24 0.32 3.98 11.50
C THR A 24 -0.54 3.24 10.49
N LEU A 25 -1.73 3.78 10.18
CA LEU A 25 -2.65 3.21 9.21
C LEU A 25 -2.69 4.10 7.97
N SER A 26 -2.55 3.51 6.79
CA SER A 26 -2.58 4.27 5.52
C SER A 26 -3.14 3.44 4.36
N TRP A 27 -3.48 4.12 3.26
CA TRP A 27 -3.95 3.50 2.02
C TRP A 27 -5.12 2.49 2.16
N PRO A 28 -6.18 2.79 2.94
CA PRO A 28 -7.33 1.89 3.08
C PRO A 28 -8.10 1.75 1.76
N ARG A 29 -8.56 0.54 1.45
CA ARG A 29 -9.31 0.21 0.23
C ARG A 29 -10.26 -0.96 0.46
N LEU A 30 -11.36 -0.95 -0.28
CA LEU A 30 -12.26 -2.09 -0.40
C LEU A 30 -11.70 -3.09 -1.41
N VAL A 31 -11.75 -4.38 -1.06
CA VAL A 31 -11.38 -5.52 -1.90
C VAL A 31 -12.48 -6.57 -1.77
N GLY A 32 -13.47 -6.53 -2.67
CA GLY A 32 -14.71 -7.26 -2.48
C GLY A 32 -15.41 -6.79 -1.19
N ASP A 33 -15.74 -7.72 -0.30
CA ASP A 33 -16.39 -7.44 1.00
C ASP A 33 -15.39 -7.20 2.14
N GLU A 34 -14.08 -7.15 1.83
CA GLU A 34 -13.01 -6.93 2.81
C GLU A 34 -12.48 -5.49 2.76
N VAL A 35 -11.90 -5.03 3.88
CA VAL A 35 -11.15 -3.77 3.95
C VAL A 35 -9.67 -4.08 4.11
N TRP A 36 -8.83 -3.49 3.26
CA TRP A 36 -7.39 -3.71 3.24
C TRP A 36 -6.66 -2.38 3.41
N TRP A 37 -5.54 -2.36 4.13
CA TRP A 37 -4.75 -1.15 4.38
C TRP A 37 -3.27 -1.48 4.62
N VAL A 38 -2.44 -0.45 4.76
CA VAL A 38 -1.04 -0.57 5.17
C VAL A 38 -0.91 -0.20 6.64
N GLU A 39 -0.27 -1.07 7.42
CA GLU A 39 0.21 -0.78 8.77
C GLU A 39 1.72 -0.56 8.79
N GLY A 40 2.15 0.60 9.29
CA GLY A 40 3.55 0.81 9.65
C GLY A 40 3.84 0.15 11.00
N ARG A 41 4.83 -0.72 11.07
CA ARG A 41 5.22 -1.49 12.27
C ARG A 41 6.59 -1.04 12.78
N PRO A 42 6.67 -0.08 13.72
CA PRO A 42 7.96 0.39 14.25
C PRO A 42 8.81 -0.73 14.86
N VAL A 43 8.17 -1.66 15.55
CA VAL A 43 8.82 -2.80 16.23
C VAL A 43 9.25 -3.92 15.28
N GLU A 44 8.89 -3.86 14.00
CA GLU A 44 9.31 -4.80 12.95
C GLU A 44 10.24 -4.11 11.96
N ASP A 45 11.30 -3.47 12.44
CA ASP A 45 12.28 -2.74 11.59
C ASP A 45 11.64 -1.67 10.70
N GLY A 46 10.54 -1.06 11.18
CA GLY A 46 9.79 -0.03 10.44
C GLY A 46 9.07 -0.54 9.18
N ARG A 47 8.76 -1.84 9.12
CA ARG A 47 8.11 -2.48 7.98
C ARG A 47 6.69 -1.96 7.74
N ASN A 48 6.32 -1.82 6.47
CA ASN A 48 4.95 -1.54 6.04
C ASN A 48 4.26 -2.84 5.60
N VAL A 49 3.19 -3.20 6.30
CA VAL A 49 2.49 -4.49 6.15
C VAL A 49 1.13 -4.25 5.51
N VAL A 50 0.80 -5.01 4.47
CA VAL A 50 -0.58 -5.03 3.95
C VAL A 50 -1.42 -5.93 4.87
N VAL A 51 -2.45 -5.36 5.46
CA VAL A 51 -3.36 -6.01 6.42
C VAL A 51 -4.77 -6.01 5.82
N ARG A 52 -5.56 -7.05 6.12
CA ARG A 52 -6.97 -7.13 5.76
C ARG A 52 -7.86 -7.33 6.97
N ARG A 53 -9.08 -6.83 6.87
CA ARG A 53 -10.21 -7.11 7.75
C ARG A 53 -11.32 -7.80 6.97
N GLY A 54 -11.66 -9.02 7.39
CA GLY A 54 -12.77 -9.79 6.85
C GLY A 54 -14.13 -9.20 7.23
N ALA A 55 -15.19 -9.64 6.55
CA ALA A 55 -16.58 -9.26 6.86
C ALA A 55 -17.02 -9.72 8.27
N ASP A 56 -16.41 -10.79 8.78
CA ASP A 56 -16.57 -11.28 10.16
C ASP A 56 -15.83 -10.41 11.19
N GLY A 57 -15.10 -9.39 10.74
CA GLY A 57 -14.32 -8.48 11.58
C GLY A 57 -12.93 -8.98 11.97
N SER A 58 -12.55 -10.19 11.56
CA SER A 58 -11.20 -10.73 11.78
C SER A 58 -10.14 -9.90 11.05
N VAL A 59 -8.98 -9.73 11.67
CA VAL A 59 -7.87 -8.94 11.10
C VAL A 59 -6.64 -9.83 10.95
N HIS A 60 -6.04 -9.81 9.75
CA HIS A 60 -4.90 -10.64 9.41
C HIS A 60 -3.89 -9.89 8.52
N ASP A 61 -2.61 -10.13 8.77
CA ASP A 61 -1.55 -9.74 7.85
C ASP A 61 -1.71 -10.52 6.54
N VAL A 62 -1.83 -9.79 5.44
CA VAL A 62 -1.79 -10.38 4.09
C VAL A 62 -0.34 -10.58 3.67
N LEU A 63 0.52 -9.60 3.96
CA LEU A 63 1.92 -9.61 3.55
C LEU A 63 2.82 -10.09 4.70
N PRO A 64 3.32 -11.35 4.68
CA PRO A 64 4.13 -11.87 5.77
C PRO A 64 5.52 -11.20 5.82
N ALA A 65 6.17 -11.28 6.98
CA ALA A 65 7.59 -10.91 7.09
C ALA A 65 8.45 -11.80 6.16
N PRO A 66 9.57 -11.27 5.60
CA PRO A 66 10.16 -9.96 5.86
C PRO A 66 9.70 -8.86 4.88
N TRP A 67 8.65 -9.07 4.09
CA TRP A 67 8.26 -8.17 2.99
C TRP A 67 7.74 -6.82 3.47
N ASN A 68 8.17 -5.74 2.82
CA ASN A 68 7.92 -4.35 3.20
C ASN A 68 7.31 -3.55 2.04
N ALA A 69 5.99 -3.38 2.08
CA ALA A 69 5.23 -2.68 1.04
C ALA A 69 5.43 -1.16 1.11
N ARG A 70 6.46 -0.65 0.43
CA ARG A 70 6.76 0.79 0.35
C ARG A 70 7.38 1.16 -0.99
N THR A 71 6.95 2.29 -1.52
CA THR A 71 7.48 2.90 -2.74
C THR A 71 8.23 4.20 -2.40
N ARG A 72 9.23 4.54 -3.21
CA ARG A 72 10.00 5.79 -3.18
C ARG A 72 9.68 6.72 -4.34
N VAL A 73 8.53 6.55 -5.00
CA VAL A 73 8.07 7.47 -6.05
C VAL A 73 8.14 8.91 -5.56
N HIS A 74 8.84 9.77 -6.31
CA HIS A 74 9.10 11.17 -5.97
C HIS A 74 9.74 11.36 -4.59
N GLU A 75 10.40 10.36 -4.02
CA GLU A 75 10.97 10.33 -2.65
C GLU A 75 9.93 10.44 -1.50
N TYR A 76 8.73 10.94 -1.79
CA TYR A 76 7.59 10.98 -0.87
C TYR A 76 6.86 9.63 -0.78
N GLY A 77 6.97 8.81 -1.82
CA GLY A 77 6.24 7.57 -1.97
C GLY A 77 4.88 7.74 -2.66
N GLY A 78 4.00 6.77 -2.42
CA GLY A 78 2.71 6.61 -3.09
C GLY A 78 2.05 5.33 -2.60
N ARG A 79 0.91 4.97 -3.19
CA ARG A 79 0.23 3.72 -2.83
C ARG A 79 1.14 2.53 -3.18
N PRO A 80 1.55 1.72 -2.19
CA PRO A 80 2.53 0.67 -2.43
C PRO A 80 1.91 -0.67 -2.83
N TRP A 81 0.58 -0.76 -2.93
CA TRP A 81 -0.10 -2.03 -3.20
C TRP A 81 -1.43 -1.88 -3.97
N VAL A 82 -1.85 -2.97 -4.61
CA VAL A 82 -3.19 -3.16 -5.19
C VAL A 82 -3.60 -4.63 -5.06
N ALA A 83 -4.90 -4.88 -4.85
CA ALA A 83 -5.47 -6.21 -4.96
C ALA A 83 -6.15 -6.37 -6.32
N ALA A 84 -5.86 -7.47 -7.02
CA ALA A 84 -6.33 -7.75 -8.37
C ALA A 84 -6.55 -9.26 -8.54
N SER A 85 -7.74 -9.66 -8.98
CA SER A 85 -8.04 -11.08 -9.28
C SER A 85 -7.67 -12.05 -8.14
N GLY A 86 -7.92 -11.62 -6.89
CA GLY A 86 -7.60 -12.39 -5.68
C GLY A 86 -6.11 -12.42 -5.29
N ALA A 87 -5.26 -11.64 -5.95
CA ALA A 87 -3.83 -11.52 -5.64
C ALA A 87 -3.48 -10.11 -5.17
N LEU A 88 -2.51 -10.02 -4.26
CA LEU A 88 -1.84 -8.79 -3.89
C LEU A 88 -0.65 -8.55 -4.85
N VAL A 89 -0.56 -7.34 -5.38
CA VAL A 89 0.66 -6.83 -6.04
C VAL A 89 1.15 -5.64 -5.21
N PHE A 90 2.43 -5.63 -4.87
CA PHE A 90 3.00 -4.60 -3.98
C PHE A 90 4.42 -4.20 -4.40
N SER A 91 4.85 -3.02 -4.00
CA SER A 91 6.22 -2.52 -4.19
C SER A 91 7.08 -2.89 -2.98
N GLU A 92 8.11 -3.70 -3.17
CA GLU A 92 9.04 -4.08 -2.11
C GLU A 92 10.10 -2.99 -1.91
N VAL A 93 10.30 -2.53 -0.68
CA VAL A 93 11.18 -1.39 -0.42
C VAL A 93 12.65 -1.67 -0.77
N THR A 94 13.14 -2.89 -0.56
CA THR A 94 14.58 -3.21 -0.61
C THR A 94 15.19 -3.03 -1.99
N ASP A 95 14.43 -3.33 -3.04
CA ASP A 95 14.87 -3.24 -4.43
C ASP A 95 13.89 -2.44 -5.31
N GLN A 96 12.86 -1.86 -4.69
CA GLN A 96 11.74 -1.17 -5.34
C GLN A 96 10.94 -2.04 -6.32
N ARG A 97 11.22 -3.34 -6.45
CA ARG A 97 10.58 -4.20 -7.45
C ARG A 97 9.16 -4.58 -7.00
N LEU A 98 8.31 -4.87 -7.97
CA LEU A 98 6.96 -5.38 -7.68
C LEU A 98 7.04 -6.85 -7.23
N GLY A 99 6.43 -7.16 -6.09
CA GLY A 99 6.13 -8.53 -5.64
C GLY A 99 4.68 -8.91 -5.93
N ARG A 100 4.41 -10.20 -6.05
CA ARG A 100 3.05 -10.73 -6.17
C ARG A 100 2.81 -11.83 -5.15
N LEU A 101 1.68 -11.75 -4.46
CA LEU A 101 1.20 -12.77 -3.55
C LEU A 101 -0.18 -13.24 -4.02
N GLY A 102 -0.29 -14.51 -4.40
CA GLY A 102 -1.55 -15.13 -4.76
C GLY A 102 -2.40 -15.50 -3.53
N PRO A 103 -3.68 -15.86 -3.71
CA PRO A 103 -4.63 -16.11 -2.62
C PRO A 103 -4.27 -17.31 -1.71
N ARG A 104 -3.40 -18.21 -2.17
CA ARG A 104 -2.89 -19.37 -1.42
C ARG A 104 -1.39 -19.57 -1.60
N GLY A 105 -0.69 -18.57 -2.13
CA GLY A 105 0.72 -18.66 -2.47
C GLY A 105 1.61 -18.05 -1.40
N GLU A 106 2.91 -18.27 -1.53
CA GLU A 106 3.91 -17.43 -0.88
C GLU A 106 4.16 -16.18 -1.73
N PRO A 107 4.56 -15.05 -1.14
CA PRO A 107 4.94 -13.89 -1.92
C PRO A 107 6.17 -14.21 -2.76
N ALA A 108 6.09 -13.98 -4.06
CA ALA A 108 7.17 -14.25 -4.99
C ALA A 108 7.58 -12.98 -5.72
N ARG A 109 8.89 -12.86 -5.98
CA ARG A 109 9.39 -11.87 -6.95
C ARG A 109 9.12 -12.40 -8.35
N PRO A 110 8.55 -11.60 -9.26
CA PRO A 110 8.58 -11.93 -10.67
C PRO A 110 10.05 -11.96 -11.17
N PRO A 111 10.33 -12.72 -12.24
CA PRO A 111 11.66 -12.73 -12.87
C PRO A 111 12.09 -11.32 -13.29
N ARG A 112 13.40 -11.07 -13.37
CA ARG A 112 14.00 -9.80 -13.84
C ARG A 112 13.84 -9.64 -15.36
N ARG A 113 12.60 -9.62 -15.83
CA ARG A 113 12.22 -9.30 -17.21
C ARG A 113 11.15 -8.22 -17.14
N PRO A 114 10.96 -7.40 -18.19
CA PRO A 114 9.89 -6.42 -18.23
C PRO A 114 8.56 -7.14 -17.99
N ALA A 115 7.99 -6.95 -16.80
CA ALA A 115 6.72 -7.53 -16.42
C ALA A 115 5.71 -6.40 -16.45
N VAL A 116 4.96 -6.30 -17.54
CA VAL A 116 3.78 -5.45 -17.58
C VAL A 116 2.61 -6.29 -17.06
N PHE A 117 2.13 -5.99 -15.86
CA PHE A 117 0.85 -6.54 -15.42
C PHE A 117 -0.26 -5.72 -16.08
N VAL A 118 -0.85 -6.24 -17.16
CA VAL A 118 -2.03 -5.68 -17.83
C VAL A 118 -3.20 -6.63 -17.55
N ASP A 119 -4.31 -6.12 -17.00
CA ASP A 119 -5.57 -6.84 -17.12
C ASP A 119 -6.20 -6.52 -18.48
N ALA A 120 -6.64 -7.54 -19.20
CA ALA A 120 -7.05 -7.42 -20.59
C ALA A 120 -8.41 -6.71 -20.71
N GLY A 121 -8.39 -5.47 -21.18
CA GLY A 121 -9.50 -4.79 -21.84
C GLY A 121 -10.14 -3.61 -21.09
N ALA A 122 -9.72 -2.37 -21.40
CA ALA A 122 -10.59 -1.18 -21.43
C ALA A 122 -9.82 0.14 -21.72
N ARG A 123 -10.51 1.11 -22.31
CA ARG A 123 -10.10 2.51 -22.57
C ARG A 123 -10.44 3.39 -21.36
N VAL A 124 -9.72 4.50 -21.17
CA VAL A 124 -9.56 5.14 -19.84
C VAL A 124 -10.08 6.60 -19.78
N PRO A 125 -10.86 6.97 -18.75
CA PRO A 125 -11.07 8.36 -18.31
C PRO A 125 -10.14 8.77 -17.13
N ARG A 126 -10.04 10.08 -16.88
CA ARG A 126 -8.99 10.78 -16.09
C ARG A 126 -9.02 10.60 -14.55
N SER A 127 -9.91 9.80 -13.99
CA SER A 127 -10.05 9.60 -12.54
C SER A 127 -9.47 8.24 -12.13
N ARG A 128 -8.13 8.14 -11.99
CA ARG A 128 -7.43 6.86 -11.78
C ARG A 128 -6.76 6.69 -10.42
N GLN A 129 -6.71 5.44 -9.94
CA GLN A 129 -5.87 4.97 -8.84
C GLN A 129 -4.76 4.04 -9.37
N HIS A 130 -3.50 4.42 -9.19
CA HIS A 130 -2.31 3.67 -9.61
C HIS A 130 -1.53 3.11 -8.41
N VAL A 131 -0.89 1.95 -8.56
CA VAL A 131 0.38 1.70 -7.86
C VAL A 131 1.43 2.37 -8.72
N VAL A 132 2.20 3.30 -8.18
CA VAL A 132 3.26 3.95 -8.96
C VAL A 132 4.57 3.40 -8.43
N HIS A 133 5.38 2.89 -9.35
CA HIS A 133 6.78 2.58 -9.12
C HIS A 133 7.62 3.68 -9.79
N GLY A 134 8.67 4.11 -9.11
CA GLY A 134 9.62 5.10 -9.61
C GLY A 134 10.98 4.75 -9.06
N ALA A 135 11.88 4.34 -9.95
CA ALA A 135 13.29 4.13 -9.62
C ALA A 135 14.03 5.47 -9.69
N VAL A 136 14.91 5.73 -8.72
CA VAL A 136 15.85 6.84 -8.74
C VAL A 136 17.25 6.30 -9.04
N GLY A 137 17.76 6.61 -10.24
CA GLY A 137 19.16 6.42 -10.64
C GLY A 137 19.47 5.17 -11.49
N GLY A 138 19.77 5.38 -12.77
CA GLY A 138 20.37 4.38 -13.68
C GLY A 138 19.72 4.32 -15.07
N PRO A 139 20.47 4.10 -16.17
CA PRO A 139 19.87 4.01 -17.51
C PRO A 139 19.17 2.65 -17.67
N ALA A 140 17.86 2.73 -17.94
CA ALA A 140 16.93 1.65 -18.31
C ALA A 140 16.61 0.60 -17.22
N TYR A 141 15.50 0.81 -16.50
CA TYR A 141 14.83 -0.25 -15.74
C TYR A 141 13.31 -0.19 -15.95
N ASP A 142 12.77 -1.26 -16.53
CA ASP A 142 11.34 -1.53 -16.78
C ASP A 142 10.68 -2.15 -15.53
N ASP A 143 9.79 -1.41 -14.88
CA ASP A 143 8.78 -1.94 -13.93
C ASP A 143 7.47 -1.16 -14.13
N VAL A 144 6.52 -1.73 -14.88
CA VAL A 144 5.24 -1.07 -15.25
C VAL A 144 4.09 -1.58 -14.37
N ALA A 145 3.41 -0.67 -13.70
CA ALA A 145 2.24 -0.95 -12.87
C ALA A 145 0.93 -1.01 -13.67
N ALA A 146 0.03 -1.88 -13.21
CA ALA A 146 -1.24 -2.23 -13.80
C ALA A 146 -2.31 -1.13 -13.73
N VAL A 147 -3.08 -1.02 -14.82
CA VAL A 147 -4.42 -0.38 -14.86
C VAL A 147 -5.44 -1.50 -14.64
N LEU A 148 -6.31 -1.36 -13.64
CA LEU A 148 -7.37 -2.32 -13.33
C LEU A 148 -8.70 -1.56 -13.25
N ASP A 149 -9.65 -1.86 -14.12
CA ASP A 149 -11.05 -1.43 -13.99
C ASP A 149 -11.99 -2.52 -14.52
N ARG A 150 -13.12 -2.72 -13.82
CA ARG A 150 -14.26 -3.55 -14.21
C ARG A 150 -15.57 -2.78 -14.01
N THR A 151 -15.68 -1.58 -14.55
CA THR A 151 -16.96 -0.86 -14.59
C THR A 151 -17.32 -0.49 -16.04
N PRO A 152 -18.41 -1.04 -16.61
CA PRO A 152 -18.93 -0.51 -17.87
C PRO A 152 -19.38 0.93 -17.65
N PHE A 153 -18.98 1.80 -18.59
CA PHE A 153 -19.47 3.17 -18.69
C PHE A 153 -20.92 3.16 -19.16
N ASP A 154 -21.84 3.69 -18.36
CA ASP A 154 -23.19 4.06 -18.80
C ASP A 154 -23.18 5.57 -19.12
N PRO A 155 -23.26 5.97 -20.41
CA PRO A 155 -23.34 7.39 -20.74
C PRO A 155 -24.63 7.98 -20.15
N PRO A 156 -24.62 9.23 -19.66
CA PRO A 156 -25.86 9.89 -19.30
C PRO A 156 -26.76 9.95 -20.54
N HIS A 157 -27.96 9.38 -20.43
CA HIS A 157 -29.04 9.65 -21.37
C HIS A 157 -29.27 11.17 -21.37
N LEU A 158 -28.87 11.84 -22.45
CA LEU A 158 -29.36 13.17 -22.74
C LEU A 158 -30.87 13.04 -22.96
N VAL A 159 -31.65 13.39 -21.95
CA VAL A 159 -33.05 13.75 -22.16
C VAL A 159 -33.01 15.06 -22.93
N ALA A 160 -33.32 14.99 -24.22
CA ALA A 160 -33.63 16.18 -24.99
C ALA A 160 -35.04 16.63 -24.56
N ASP A 161 -35.12 17.80 -23.95
CA ASP A 161 -36.35 18.61 -23.96
C ASP A 161 -36.50 19.31 -25.31
#